data_AF-H9FL10-F1
#
_entry.id   AF-H9FL10-F1
#
_cell.length_a   1.000
_cell.length_b   1.000
_cell.length_c   1.000
_cell.angle_alpha   90.00
_cell.angle_beta   90.00
_cell.angle_gamma   90.00
#
_symmetry.space_group_name_H-M   'P 1'
#
loop_
_entity.id
_entity.type
_entity.pdbx_description
1 polymer ?
#
loop_
_entity_poly.entity_id
_entity_poly.type
_entity_poly.pdbx_seq_one_letter_code
_entity_poly.pdbx_strand_id
1 'polypeptide(L)' 'QANVVSLCNSADSWMIVPNIKQNHYTVHGLQSGTKYIFMVKAINQAGSRSSEPGKLKTNSQPFKLDPKSAHR' A
#
# COMPACT_ATOMS: atom_id res chain seq x y z
N GLN A 1 -10.13 -12.88 -6.12
CA GLN A 1 -9.93 -12.13 -4.87
C GLN A 1 -8.45 -11.82 -4.77
N ALA A 2 -8.08 -10.56 -4.57
CA ALA A 2 -6.69 -10.13 -4.50
C ALA A 2 -6.33 -9.74 -3.07
N ASN A 3 -5.08 -9.99 -2.69
CA ASN A 3 -4.52 -9.52 -1.43
C ASN A 3 -3.37 -8.55 -1.72
N VAL A 4 -3.37 -7.38 -1.09
CA VAL A 4 -2.27 -6.43 -1.13
C VAL A 4 -1.43 -6.62 0.11
N VAL A 5 -0.12 -6.66 -0.09
CA VAL A 5 0.82 -6.97 0.96
C VAL A 5 1.75 -5.78 1.16
N SER A 6 1.88 -5.26 2.39
CA SER A 6 2.77 -4.12 2.72
C SER A 6 3.76 -4.47 3.82
N LEU A 7 5.04 -4.15 3.64
CA LEU A 7 6.10 -4.40 4.64
C LEU A 7 6.41 -3.17 5.49
N CYS A 8 6.11 -3.22 6.79
CA CYS A 8 6.70 -2.31 7.78
C CYS A 8 7.89 -3.00 8.47
N ASN A 9 9.08 -2.45 8.24
CA ASN A 9 10.31 -2.51 9.05
C ASN A 9 10.45 -3.59 10.17
N SER A 10 10.36 -4.88 9.82
CA SER A 10 10.95 -6.03 10.53
C SER A 10 10.88 -7.24 9.58
N ALA A 11 12.01 -7.87 9.34
CA ALA A 11 12.31 -8.62 8.12
C ALA A 11 11.51 -9.93 7.85
N ASP A 12 10.52 -10.30 8.67
CA ASP A 12 9.92 -11.65 8.59
C ASP A 12 8.39 -11.71 8.51
N SER A 13 7.66 -10.59 8.50
CA SER A 13 6.19 -10.64 8.38
C SER A 13 5.60 -9.58 7.45
N TRP A 14 4.87 -10.06 6.45
CA TRP A 14 4.12 -9.29 5.50
C TRP A 14 2.74 -8.93 6.07
N MET A 15 2.35 -7.65 6.07
CA MET A 15 0.97 -7.27 6.39
C MET A 15 0.05 -7.65 5.23
N ILE A 16 -0.91 -8.53 5.45
CA ILE A 16 -1.85 -9.00 4.42
C ILE A 16 -3.16 -8.22 4.52
N VAL A 17 -3.57 -7.60 3.41
CA VAL A 17 -4.89 -7.02 3.25
C VAL A 17 -5.72 -7.95 2.35
N PRO A 18 -6.70 -8.71 2.89
CA PRO A 18 -7.52 -9.60 2.09
C PRO A 18 -8.69 -8.90 1.39
N ASN A 19 -9.45 -9.66 0.61
CA ASN A 19 -10.79 -9.28 0.10
C ASN A 19 -10.82 -8.13 -0.91
N ILE A 20 -9.74 -7.90 -1.65
CA ILE A 20 -9.70 -6.85 -2.67
C ILE A 20 -10.35 -7.37 -3.95
N LYS A 21 -11.33 -6.62 -4.45
CA LYS A 21 -12.07 -6.93 -5.68
C LYS A 21 -11.74 -5.94 -6.81
N GLN A 22 -11.15 -4.80 -6.48
CA GLN A 22 -10.74 -3.76 -7.40
C GLN A 22 -9.30 -4.02 -7.91
N ASN A 23 -8.94 -3.36 -9.02
CA ASN A 23 -7.58 -3.39 -9.56
C ASN A 23 -6.64 -2.36 -8.89
N HIS A 24 -7.12 -1.65 -7.88
CA HIS A 24 -6.36 -0.70 -7.08
C HIS A 24 -6.79 -0.78 -5.61
N TYR A 25 -5.87 -0.44 -4.71
CA TYR A 25 -6.13 -0.38 -3.28
C TYR A 25 -5.25 0.69 -2.63
N THR A 26 -5.82 1.50 -1.74
CA THR A 26 -5.10 2.53 -0.99
C THR A 26 -4.75 2.00 0.39
N VAL A 27 -3.45 1.88 0.69
CA VAL A 27 -2.97 1.52 2.02
C VAL A 27 -2.88 2.78 2.88
N HIS A 28 -3.57 2.78 4.02
CA HIS A 28 -3.59 3.89 4.97
C HIS A 28 -2.64 3.62 6.15
N GLY A 29 -2.33 4.67 6.93
CA GLY A 29 -1.52 4.55 8.15
C GLY A 29 -0.01 4.37 7.92
N LEU A 30 0.48 4.66 6.71
CA LEU A 30 1.92 4.62 6.41
C LEU A 30 2.65 5.85 6.95
N GLN A 31 3.90 5.68 7.36
CA GLN A 31 4.76 6.76 7.80
C GLN A 31 5.22 7.60 6.61
N SER A 32 5.28 8.92 6.78
CA SER A 32 5.76 9.87 5.77
C SER A 32 7.26 9.73 5.51
N GLY A 33 7.68 9.85 4.25
CA GLY A 33 9.08 9.75 3.85
C GLY A 33 9.69 8.35 3.96
N THR A 34 8.87 7.32 4.22
CA THR A 34 9.31 5.94 4.49
C THR A 34 9.18 5.09 3.22
N LYS A 35 10.19 4.23 2.98
CA LYS A 35 10.18 3.26 1.88
C LYS A 35 9.44 2.00 2.33
N TYR A 36 8.53 1.53 1.48
CA TYR A 36 7.74 0.32 1.67
C TYR A 36 7.92 -0.60 0.46
N ILE A 37 7.77 -1.90 0.70
CA ILE A 37 7.73 -2.92 -0.34
C ILE A 37 6.31 -3.46 -0.39
N PHE A 38 5.77 -3.56 -1.60
CA PHE A 38 4.45 -4.09 -1.88
C PHE A 38 4.51 -5.32 -2.78
N MET A 39 3.64 -6.27 -2.52
CA MET A 39 3.47 -7.47 -3.34
C MET A 39 1.98 -7.73 -3.52
N VAL A 40 1.58 -8.18 -4.71
CA VAL A 40 0.18 -8.57 -4.97
C VAL A 40 0.11 -10.09 -5.10
N LYS A 41 -0.79 -10.70 -4.33
CA LYS A 41 -1.10 -12.13 -4.44
C LYS A 41 -2.50 -12.31 -5.03
N ALA A 42 -2.56 -12.85 -6.24
CA ALA A 42 -3.81 -13.24 -6.90
C ALA A 42 -4.19 -14.66 -6.47
N ILE A 43 -5.46 -14.86 -6.08
CA ILE A 43 -5.96 -16.14 -5.58
C ILE A 43 -7.25 -16.51 -6.33
N ASN A 44 -7.31 -17.76 -6.81
CA ASN A 44 -8.48 -18.38 -7.43
C ASN A 44 -8.62 -19.85 -6.98
N GLN A 45 -9.58 -20.59 -7.53
CA GLN A 45 -9.80 -22.00 -7.17
C GLN A 45 -8.63 -22.91 -7.52
N ALA A 46 -7.80 -22.55 -8.51
CA ALA A 46 -6.63 -23.32 -8.92
C ALA A 46 -5.39 -23.03 -8.05
N GLY A 47 -5.44 -22.03 -7.16
CA GLY A 47 -4.35 -21.70 -6.25
C GLY A 47 -4.04 -20.20 -6.22
N SER A 48 -2.77 -19.88 -6.02
CA SER A 48 -2.33 -18.49 -5.88
C SER A 48 -1.04 -18.19 -6.61
N ARG A 49 -0.93 -16.98 -7.17
CA ARG A 49 0.28 -16.47 -7.80
C ARG A 49 0.63 -15.09 -7.27
N SER A 50 1.92 -14.85 -7.14
CA SER A 50 2.53 -13.69 -6.55
C SER A 50 3.18 -12.82 -7.62
N SER A 51 3.06 -11.49 -7.53
CA SER A 51 3.78 -10.54 -8.38
C SER A 51 5.23 -10.36 -7.91
N GLU A 52 6.07 -9.74 -8.75
CA GLU A 52 7.35 -9.22 -8.26
C GLU A 52 7.12 -8.12 -7.20
N PRO A 53 8.02 -7.97 -6.22
CA PRO A 53 7.92 -6.91 -5.21
C PRO A 53 8.16 -5.51 -5.81
N GLY A 54 7.22 -4.60 -5.58
CA GLY A 54 7.35 -3.17 -5.93
C GLY A 54 7.82 -2.33 -4.76
N LYS A 55 8.82 -1.46 -4.96
CA LYS A 55 9.32 -0.54 -3.92
C LYS A 55 8.72 0.85 -4.13
N LEU A 56 8.04 1.38 -3.13
CA LEU A 56 7.46 2.72 -3.17
C LEU A 56 7.88 3.52 -1.94
N LYS A 57 8.03 4.84 -2.08
CA LYS A 57 8.32 5.75 -0.97
C LYS A 57 7.14 6.68 -0.78
N THR A 58 6.69 6.84 0.46
CA THR A 58 5.65 7.83 0.77
C THR A 58 6.20 9.24 0.66
N ASN A 59 5.30 10.19 0.39
CA ASN A 59 5.64 11.61 0.38
C ASN A 59 6.13 12.04 1.78
N SER A 60 7.10 12.94 1.81
CA SER A 60 7.69 13.47 3.05
C SER A 60 6.78 14.50 3.75
N GLN A 61 5.89 15.16 3.01
CA GLN A 61 4.95 16.14 3.54
C GLN A 61 3.54 15.91 2.95
N PRO A 62 2.47 16.02 3.76
CA PRO A 62 1.13 16.23 3.25
C PRO A 62 1.08 17.49 2.38
N PHE A 63 0.07 17.60 1.52
CA PHE A 63 -0.16 18.84 0.77
C PHE A 63 -0.20 20.02 1.75
N LYS A 64 0.58 21.07 1.46
CA LYS A 64 0.49 22.33 2.19
C LYS A 64 -0.78 23.01 1.70
N LEU A 65 -1.82 23.03 2.53
CA LEU A 65 -2.93 23.94 2.30
C LEU A 65 -2.40 25.35 2.47
N ASP A 66 -2.47 26.15 1.40
CA ASP A 66 -2.29 27.59 1.54
C ASP A 66 -3.44 28.11 2.44
N PRO A 67 -3.13 28.74 3.59
CA PRO A 67 -4.16 29.33 4.44
C PRO A 67 -5.09 30.31 3.70
N LYS A 68 -4.62 30.92 2.60
CA LYS A 68 -5.41 31.84 1.77
C LYS A 68 -6.39 31.15 0.82
N SER A 69 -6.23 29.85 0.59
CA SER A 69 -7.13 29.03 -0.25
C SER A 69 -8.22 28.32 0.57
N ALA A 70 -8.25 28.51 1.89
CA ALA A 70 -9.36 28.05 2.71
C ALA A 70 -10.61 28.89 2.36
N HIS A 71 -11.66 28.23 1.85
CA HIS A 71 -12.96 28.86 1.67
C HIS A 71 -13.45 29.39 3.04
N ARG A 72 -13.85 30.67 3.06
CA ARG A 72 -14.48 31.33 4.21
C ARG A 72 -15.91 30.83 4.41
#